data_AF-A0A7W6FGS4-F1
#
_entry.id   AF-A0A7W6FGS4-F1
#
_cell.length_a   1.000
_cell.length_b   1.000
_cell.length_c   1.000
_cell.angle_alpha   90.00
_cell.angle_beta   90.00
_cell.angle_gamma   90.00
#
_symmetry.space_group_name_H-M   'P 1'
#
loop_
_entity.id
_entity.type
_entity.pdbx_description
1 polymer ?
#
loop_
_entity_poly.entity_id
_entity_poly.type
_entity_poly.pdbx_seq_one_letter_code
_entity_poly.pdbx_strand_id
1 'polypeptide(L)'
;MKEEASKFDDHAFAPMVSMEMNVGMFKSQWQFCDRITEYLSDILGQGHSDPARYSNFLSVATNELVELAFRSTGEPGRISFDLYRSATFNRLRIAFPCEEGSDREHARARSSERQPILGAASGYPVESDGTVPLANLAAIFRAAIRIEKDGTRGIQIIADFPSTEDFQ
;
A
#
# COMPACT_ATOMS: atom_id res chain seq x y z
N MET A 1 12.84 21.39 35.05
CA MET A 1 13.35 21.74 33.72
C MET A 1 14.16 20.57 33.18
N LYS A 2 13.55 19.81 32.27
CA LYS A 2 14.19 19.10 31.15
C LYS A 2 13.04 18.57 30.30
N GLU A 3 12.67 19.38 29.32
CA GLU A 3 11.90 18.96 28.16
C GLU A 3 12.68 17.86 27.44
N GLU A 4 12.06 16.69 27.28
CA GLU A 4 12.35 15.81 26.15
C GLU A 4 11.04 15.54 25.42
N ALA A 5 10.51 16.64 24.86
CA ALA A 5 9.75 16.60 23.63
C ALA A 5 10.63 17.24 22.55
N SER A 6 10.40 16.90 21.27
CA SER A 6 11.13 17.32 20.07
C SER A 6 12.30 16.37 19.73
N LYS A 7 12.40 15.76 18.56
CA LYS A 7 11.95 16.24 17.25
C LYS A 7 12.17 15.11 16.22
N PHE A 8 11.17 14.26 15.97
CA PHE A 8 11.07 13.72 14.61
C PHE A 8 10.55 14.91 13.80
N ASP A 9 11.37 15.40 12.88
CA ASP A 9 11.12 16.63 12.15
C ASP A 9 9.75 16.57 11.46
N ASP A 10 8.77 17.29 12.01
CA ASP A 10 7.54 17.69 11.32
C ASP A 10 7.92 18.72 10.25
N HIS A 11 8.77 18.32 9.30
CA HIS A 11 8.86 19.02 8.02
C HIS A 11 7.46 18.93 7.40
N ALA A 12 6.70 20.02 7.48
CA ALA A 12 5.32 20.10 7.02
C ALA A 12 5.23 19.55 5.60
N PHE A 13 4.70 18.33 5.49
CA PHE A 13 4.47 17.66 4.22
C PHE A 13 3.58 18.55 3.35
N ALA A 14 4.11 19.05 2.24
CA ALA A 14 3.35 19.80 1.26
C ALA A 14 2.57 18.82 0.38
N PRO A 15 1.26 19.00 0.21
CA PRO A 15 0.46 18.13 -0.66
C PRO A 15 0.91 18.32 -2.12
N MET A 16 1.08 17.19 -2.83
CA MET A 16 1.39 17.18 -4.27
C MET A 16 0.14 16.81 -5.08
N VAL A 17 -0.55 15.74 -4.66
CA VAL A 17 -1.82 15.30 -5.25
C VAL A 17 -2.68 14.61 -4.20
N SER A 18 -3.99 14.71 -4.38
CA SER A 18 -4.98 13.93 -3.65
C SER A 18 -6.01 13.44 -4.66
N MET A 19 -6.13 12.12 -4.77
CA MET A 19 -7.08 11.45 -5.66
C MET A 19 -7.95 10.53 -4.84
N GLU A 20 -9.27 10.58 -5.05
CA GLU A 20 -10.22 9.75 -4.32
C GLU A 20 -11.27 9.17 -5.27
N MET A 21 -11.55 7.88 -5.13
CA MET A 21 -12.53 7.18 -5.96
C MET A 21 -13.33 6.15 -5.18
N ASN A 22 -14.46 5.73 -5.76
CA ASN A 22 -15.25 4.64 -5.20
C ASN A 22 -14.46 3.32 -5.29
N VAL A 23 -14.49 2.51 -4.23
CA VAL A 23 -13.78 1.23 -4.21
C VAL A 23 -14.30 0.30 -5.31
N GLY A 24 -15.60 0.26 -5.59
CA GLY A 24 -16.16 -0.53 -6.68
C GLY A 24 -15.66 -0.13 -8.07
N MET A 25 -15.44 1.17 -8.31
CA MET A 25 -14.77 1.62 -9.54
C MET A 25 -13.32 1.12 -9.59
N PHE A 26 -12.56 1.32 -8.52
CA PHE A 26 -11.17 0.86 -8.42
C PHE A 26 -11.07 -0.66 -8.63
N LYS A 27 -12.00 -1.43 -8.04
CA LYS A 27 -12.10 -2.89 -8.11
C LYS A 27 -12.61 -3.42 -9.44
N SER A 28 -13.26 -2.61 -10.25
CA SER A 28 -13.91 -3.07 -11.49
C SER A 28 -12.94 -3.60 -12.53
N GLN A 29 -11.69 -3.12 -12.56
CA GLN A 29 -10.66 -3.58 -13.51
C GLN A 29 -9.28 -3.54 -12.85
N TRP A 30 -8.55 -4.65 -12.94
CA TRP A 30 -7.16 -4.74 -12.45
C TRP A 30 -6.25 -3.66 -13.06
N GLN A 31 -6.49 -3.30 -14.33
CA GLN A 31 -5.74 -2.29 -15.10
C GLN A 31 -5.74 -0.89 -14.47
N PHE A 32 -6.65 -0.61 -13.52
CA PHE A 32 -6.60 0.63 -12.77
C PHE A 32 -5.38 0.70 -11.85
N CYS A 33 -4.82 -0.43 -11.41
CA CYS A 33 -3.57 -0.44 -10.67
C CYS A 33 -2.46 0.17 -11.53
N ASP A 34 -2.27 -0.32 -12.77
CA ASP A 34 -1.24 0.17 -13.68
C ASP A 34 -1.38 1.68 -13.95
N ARG A 35 -2.60 2.15 -14.24
CA ARG A 35 -2.85 3.58 -14.55
C ARG A 35 -2.64 4.49 -13.35
N ILE A 36 -3.05 4.05 -12.16
CA ILE A 36 -2.85 4.81 -10.92
C ILE A 36 -1.35 4.84 -10.59
N THR A 37 -0.66 3.71 -10.73
CA THR A 37 0.80 3.63 -10.54
C THR A 37 1.54 4.58 -11.46
N GLU A 38 1.25 4.56 -12.76
CA GLU A 38 1.87 5.44 -13.76
C GLU A 38 1.69 6.90 -13.35
N TYR A 39 0.44 7.30 -13.08
CA TYR A 39 0.10 8.66 -12.67
C TYR A 39 0.83 9.11 -11.39
N LEU A 40 0.86 8.27 -10.36
CA LEU A 40 1.52 8.58 -9.09
C LEU A 40 3.05 8.65 -9.24
N SER A 41 3.64 7.73 -10.01
CA SER A 41 5.09 7.65 -10.19
C SER A 41 5.63 8.85 -10.99
N ASP A 42 4.88 9.29 -11.99
CA ASP A 42 5.23 10.50 -12.75
C ASP A 42 5.24 11.74 -11.85
N ILE A 43 4.26 11.88 -10.95
CA ILE A 43 4.24 12.97 -9.98
C ILE A 43 5.40 12.86 -8.99
N LEU A 44 5.70 11.66 -8.49
CA LEU A 44 6.83 11.42 -7.60
C LEU A 44 8.17 11.81 -8.26
N GLY A 45 8.34 11.54 -9.56
CA GLY A 45 9.52 11.92 -10.34
C GLY A 45 9.70 13.42 -10.54
N GLN A 46 8.63 14.22 -10.47
CA GLN A 46 8.75 15.66 -10.67
C GLN A 46 9.66 16.32 -9.62
N GLY A 47 10.53 17.22 -10.04
CA GLY A 47 11.43 17.95 -9.13
C GLY A 47 12.71 17.20 -8.73
N HIS A 48 12.95 16.01 -9.28
CA HIS A 48 14.24 15.32 -9.21
C HIS A 48 15.16 15.75 -10.36
N SER A 49 16.47 15.52 -10.21
CA SER A 49 17.47 15.80 -11.25
C SER A 49 17.25 14.94 -12.49
N ASP A 50 16.85 13.69 -12.29
CA ASP A 50 16.46 12.75 -13.35
C ASP A 50 15.04 12.21 -13.10
N PRO A 51 13.99 12.97 -13.50
CA PRO A 51 12.60 12.59 -13.25
C PRO A 51 12.21 11.24 -13.85
N ALA A 52 12.76 10.89 -15.02
CA ALA A 52 12.44 9.65 -15.71
C ALA A 52 13.02 8.45 -14.96
N ARG A 53 14.27 8.54 -14.50
CA ARG A 53 14.88 7.49 -13.67
C ARG A 53 14.13 7.32 -12.35
N TYR A 54 13.76 8.42 -11.69
CA TYR A 54 13.09 8.36 -10.39
C TYR A 54 11.65 7.80 -10.50
N SER A 55 10.87 8.25 -11.50
CA SER A 55 9.54 7.69 -11.79
C SER A 55 9.63 6.19 -12.09
N ASN A 56 10.55 5.78 -12.97
CA ASN A 56 10.74 4.37 -13.30
C ASN A 56 11.12 3.53 -12.07
N PHE A 57 12.03 4.03 -11.23
CA PHE A 57 12.44 3.35 -10.02
C PHE A 57 11.26 3.17 -9.05
N LEU A 58 10.55 4.25 -8.72
CA LEU A 58 9.44 4.18 -7.76
C LEU A 58 8.17 3.53 -8.32
N SER A 59 8.04 3.35 -9.63
CA SER A 59 6.87 2.69 -10.22
C SER A 59 6.69 1.26 -9.71
N VAL A 60 7.77 0.52 -9.49
CA VAL A 60 7.72 -0.84 -8.94
C VAL A 60 7.16 -0.82 -7.52
N ALA A 61 7.71 0.03 -6.63
CA ALA A 61 7.22 0.12 -5.25
C ALA A 61 5.77 0.61 -5.19
N THR A 62 5.45 1.64 -5.98
CA THR A 62 4.12 2.22 -6.05
C THR A 62 3.11 1.18 -6.53
N ASN A 63 3.46 0.39 -7.54
CA ASN A 63 2.59 -0.67 -8.05
C ASN A 63 2.27 -1.71 -6.98
N GLU A 64 3.28 -2.22 -6.29
CA GLU A 64 3.08 -3.22 -5.26
C GLU A 64 2.18 -2.71 -4.12
N LEU A 65 2.31 -1.44 -3.75
CA LEU A 65 1.47 -0.82 -2.72
C LEU A 65 0.02 -0.59 -3.22
N VAL A 66 -0.16 -0.17 -4.47
CA VAL A 66 -1.48 0.00 -5.11
C VAL A 66 -2.18 -1.35 -5.26
N GLU A 67 -1.47 -2.38 -5.71
CA GLU A 67 -2.01 -3.73 -5.81
C GLU A 67 -2.31 -4.34 -4.44
N LEU A 68 -1.47 -4.07 -3.44
CA LEU A 68 -1.75 -4.47 -2.06
C LEU A 68 -3.05 -3.83 -1.58
N ALA A 69 -3.25 -2.53 -1.84
CA ALA A 69 -4.53 -1.88 -1.55
C ALA A 69 -5.68 -2.55 -2.31
N PHE A 70 -5.53 -2.80 -3.61
CA PHE A 70 -6.55 -3.48 -4.42
C PHE A 70 -6.95 -4.86 -3.86
N ARG A 71 -5.99 -5.64 -3.35
CA ARG A 71 -6.24 -6.95 -2.74
C ARG A 71 -6.81 -6.84 -1.32
N SER A 72 -6.56 -5.73 -0.62
CA SER A 72 -6.92 -5.54 0.78
C SER A 72 -8.23 -4.79 0.99
N THR A 73 -8.69 -4.01 -0.01
CA THR A 73 -9.95 -3.26 0.09
C THR A 73 -11.15 -4.19 -0.11
N GLY A 74 -12.15 -4.04 0.78
CA GLY A 74 -13.50 -4.60 0.60
C GLY A 74 -14.48 -3.54 0.05
N GLU A 75 -15.70 -3.96 -0.30
CA GLU A 75 -16.78 -3.06 -0.73
C GLU A 75 -17.89 -3.02 0.34
N PRO A 76 -18.51 -1.86 0.66
CA PRO A 76 -18.45 -0.58 -0.06
C PRO A 76 -17.55 0.49 0.59
N GLY A 77 -17.15 1.50 -0.20
CA GLY A 77 -16.55 2.73 0.35
C GLY A 77 -15.74 3.53 -0.67
N ARG A 78 -14.81 4.35 -0.17
CA ARG A 78 -13.90 5.19 -0.96
C ARG A 78 -12.45 4.84 -0.63
N ILE A 79 -11.60 4.90 -1.65
CA ILE A 79 -10.15 4.77 -1.53
C ILE A 79 -9.51 6.09 -1.96
N SER A 80 -8.52 6.56 -1.19
CA SER A 80 -7.70 7.71 -1.55
C SER A 80 -6.26 7.33 -1.80
N PHE A 81 -5.62 8.04 -2.72
CA PHE A 81 -4.20 8.01 -3.02
C PHE A 81 -3.69 9.45 -2.90
N ASP A 82 -2.87 9.71 -1.90
CA ASP A 82 -2.36 11.03 -1.59
C ASP A 82 -0.83 11.01 -1.65
N LEU A 83 -0.26 11.99 -2.37
CA LEU A 83 1.18 12.23 -2.36
C LEU A 83 1.49 13.51 -1.62
N TYR A 84 2.53 13.45 -0.80
CA TYR A 84 3.07 14.60 -0.12
C TYR A 84 4.59 14.66 -0.28
N ARG A 85 5.15 15.86 -0.17
CA ARG A 85 6.59 16.08 -0.20
C ARG A 85 7.07 16.87 1.00
N SER A 86 8.17 16.44 1.56
CA SER A 86 8.97 17.18 2.53
C SER A 86 10.35 17.46 1.93
N ALA A 87 11.23 18.10 2.71
CA ALA A 87 12.61 18.33 2.31
C ALA A 87 13.38 17.01 2.04
N THR A 88 13.02 15.93 2.73
CA THR A 88 13.80 14.67 2.73
C THR A 88 13.02 13.46 2.25
N PHE A 89 11.69 13.52 2.18
CA PHE A 89 10.84 12.40 1.77
C PHE A 89 9.71 12.79 0.82
N ASN A 90 9.40 11.88 -0.10
CA ASN A 90 8.10 11.78 -0.77
C ASN A 90 7.25 10.73 -0.05
N ARG A 91 6.04 11.10 0.39
CA ARG A 91 5.09 10.21 1.06
C ARG A 91 3.98 9.80 0.10
N LEU A 92 3.80 8.50 -0.08
CA LEU A 92 2.57 7.92 -0.62
C LEU A 92 1.70 7.44 0.54
N ARG A 93 0.45 7.92 0.59
CA ARG A 93 -0.58 7.44 1.50
C ARG A 93 -1.73 6.86 0.70
N ILE A 94 -2.08 5.62 1.00
CA ILE A 94 -3.27 4.94 0.44
C ILE A 94 -4.21 4.63 1.58
N ALA A 95 -5.40 5.23 1.59
CA ALA A 95 -6.38 5.05 2.66
C ALA A 95 -7.67 4.43 2.13
N PHE A 96 -8.20 3.43 2.83
CA PHE A 96 -9.43 2.74 2.46
C PHE A 96 -10.14 2.15 3.68
N PRO A 97 -11.46 1.90 3.61
CA PRO A 97 -12.18 1.27 4.72
C PRO A 97 -11.65 -0.14 5.00
N CYS A 98 -11.56 -0.49 6.28
CA CYS A 98 -11.36 -1.87 6.71
C CYS A 98 -12.73 -2.51 6.83
N GLU A 99 -12.98 -3.63 6.15
CA GLU A 99 -14.12 -4.47 6.54
C GLU A 99 -13.85 -5.05 7.92
N GLU A 100 -14.70 -4.74 8.91
CA GLU A 100 -14.81 -5.56 10.11
C GLU A 100 -15.52 -6.86 9.72
N GLY A 101 -14.71 -7.86 9.35
CA GLY A 101 -15.07 -9.28 9.25
C GLY A 101 -16.54 -9.62 9.04
N SER A 102 -17.01 -9.54 7.80
CA SER A 102 -18.03 -10.48 7.32
C SER A 102 -17.43 -11.26 6.15
N ASP A 103 -17.38 -12.59 6.29
CA ASP A 103 -17.20 -13.58 5.20
C ASP A 103 -15.83 -14.20 4.92
N ARG A 104 -14.90 -14.19 5.87
CA ARG A 104 -13.90 -15.30 5.94
C ARG A 104 -14.49 -16.60 6.51
N GLU A 105 -15.73 -16.58 6.99
CA GLU A 105 -16.38 -17.75 7.62
C GLU A 105 -17.42 -18.45 6.72
N HIS A 106 -17.87 -17.83 5.62
CA HIS A 106 -18.81 -18.46 4.69
C HIS A 106 -18.15 -19.37 3.63
N ALA A 107 -16.82 -19.37 3.53
CA ALA A 107 -16.09 -20.30 2.65
C ALA A 107 -15.87 -21.70 3.29
N ARG A 108 -16.14 -21.88 4.60
CA ARG A 108 -15.99 -23.20 5.27
C ARG A 108 -17.28 -24.01 5.40
N ALA A 109 -18.45 -23.45 5.08
CA ALA A 109 -19.74 -24.12 5.31
C ALA A 109 -20.38 -24.77 4.06
N ARG A 110 -19.75 -24.72 2.88
CA ARG A 110 -20.32 -25.29 1.62
C ARG A 110 -19.53 -26.44 1.02
N SER A 111 -18.68 -27.11 1.80
CA SER A 111 -17.95 -28.29 1.34
C SER A 111 -17.95 -29.41 2.39
N SER A 112 -19.14 -29.81 2.84
CA SER A 112 -19.39 -31.16 3.34
C SER A 112 -20.49 -31.77 2.50
N GLU A 113 -20.08 -32.56 1.50
CA GLU A 113 -20.67 -33.87 1.14
C GLU A 113 -20.11 -34.33 -0.21
N ARG A 114 -18.96 -35.02 -0.15
CA ARG A 114 -18.71 -36.35 -0.73
C ARG A 114 -17.20 -36.58 -0.87
N GLN A 115 -16.67 -37.39 0.05
CA GLN A 115 -15.47 -38.20 -0.15
C GLN A 115 -15.94 -39.65 -0.42
N PRO A 116 -15.15 -40.56 -1.05
CA PRO A 116 -13.77 -40.82 -0.59
C PRO A 116 -12.69 -41.33 -1.60
N ILE A 117 -11.41 -41.25 -1.13
CA ILE A 117 -10.20 -42.08 -1.39
C ILE A 117 -9.43 -41.80 -2.72
N LEU A 118 -8.09 -41.59 -2.80
CA LEU A 118 -6.91 -41.67 -1.90
C LEU A 118 -5.74 -40.88 -2.54
N GLY A 119 -4.85 -40.25 -1.76
CA GLY A 119 -3.53 -39.81 -2.25
C GLY A 119 -2.89 -38.70 -1.41
N ALA A 120 -1.96 -39.08 -0.54
CA ALA A 120 -1.31 -38.23 0.46
C ALA A 120 -0.39 -37.14 -0.10
N ALA A 121 -0.38 -35.94 0.50
CA ALA A 121 0.68 -35.51 1.42
C ALA A 121 0.62 -33.99 1.72
N SER A 122 0.76 -33.69 3.01
CA SER A 122 1.30 -32.46 3.61
C SER A 122 0.50 -31.16 3.50
N GLY A 123 -0.26 -30.90 4.55
CA GLY A 123 -0.82 -29.59 4.84
C GLY A 123 0.24 -28.59 5.29
N TYR A 124 0.04 -27.34 4.85
CA TYR A 124 0.41 -26.15 5.60
C TYR A 124 -0.77 -25.17 5.51
N PRO A 125 -1.23 -24.60 6.62
CA PRO A 125 -2.05 -23.40 6.56
C PRO A 125 -1.11 -22.26 6.15
N VAL A 126 -1.24 -21.76 4.93
CA VAL A 126 -0.59 -20.49 4.55
C VAL A 126 -1.34 -19.38 5.27
N GLU A 127 -0.88 -19.08 6.49
CA GLU A 127 -1.16 -17.80 7.11
C GLU A 127 -0.42 -16.72 6.31
N SER A 128 -1.21 -15.83 5.71
CA SER A 128 -0.89 -14.56 5.06
C SER A 128 0.57 -14.07 5.14
N ASP A 129 1.38 -14.47 4.16
CA ASP A 129 2.75 -13.97 3.91
C ASP A 129 2.74 -12.61 3.18
N GLY A 130 2.01 -11.63 3.72
CA GLY A 130 1.92 -10.27 3.16
C GLY A 130 2.94 -9.29 3.75
N THR A 131 3.62 -9.67 4.83
CA THR A 131 4.59 -8.85 5.56
C THR A 131 6.02 -8.98 5.03
N VAL A 132 6.40 -10.16 4.53
CA VAL A 132 7.71 -10.38 3.87
C VAL A 132 7.88 -9.54 2.59
N PRO A 133 6.86 -9.36 1.73
CA PRO A 133 6.92 -8.43 0.59
C PRO A 133 7.22 -6.99 1.00
N LEU A 134 6.59 -6.47 2.07
CA LEU A 134 6.74 -5.07 2.48
C LEU A 134 8.11 -4.77 3.08
N ALA A 135 8.67 -5.69 3.87
CA ALA A 135 10.03 -5.52 4.40
C ALA A 135 11.07 -5.50 3.29
N ASN A 136 10.91 -6.36 2.26
CA ASN A 136 11.78 -6.34 1.08
C ASN A 136 11.63 -5.05 0.27
N LEU A 137 10.40 -4.58 0.04
CA LEU A 137 10.17 -3.28 -0.61
C LEU A 137 10.81 -2.14 0.17
N ALA A 138 10.60 -2.08 1.49
CA ALA A 138 11.21 -1.08 2.35
C ALA A 138 12.75 -1.09 2.24
N ALA A 139 13.37 -2.28 2.20
CA ALA A 139 14.81 -2.43 2.04
C ALA A 139 15.31 -1.99 0.65
N ILE A 140 14.69 -2.46 -0.44
CA ILE A 140 15.08 -2.14 -1.83
C ILE A 140 14.96 -0.63 -2.09
N PHE A 141 13.85 -0.04 -1.65
CA PHE A 141 13.54 1.37 -1.91
C PHE A 141 14.04 2.31 -0.81
N ARG A 142 14.74 1.77 0.20
CA ARG A 142 15.18 2.51 1.41
C ARG A 142 14.04 3.34 2.02
N ALA A 143 12.83 2.80 1.96
CA ALA A 143 11.61 3.48 2.33
C ALA A 143 11.14 3.04 3.71
N ALA A 144 10.50 3.94 4.45
CA ALA A 144 9.75 3.55 5.65
C ALA A 144 8.32 3.21 5.23
N ILE A 145 7.97 1.93 5.22
CA ILE A 145 6.63 1.45 4.85
C ILE A 145 5.92 0.91 6.09
N ARG A 146 4.70 1.37 6.32
CA ARG A 146 3.88 0.95 7.46
C ARG A 146 2.41 0.85 7.07
N ILE A 147 1.70 -0.02 7.78
CA ILE A 147 0.26 -0.14 7.72
C ILE A 147 -0.30 0.31 9.06
N GLU A 148 -1.12 1.34 9.03
CA GLU A 148 -1.81 1.88 10.20
C GLU A 148 -3.29 1.53 10.11
N LYS A 149 -3.89 1.15 11.25
CA LYS A 149 -5.33 1.00 11.37
C LYS A 149 -5.84 2.19 12.18
N ASP A 150 -6.63 3.04 11.54
CA ASP A 150 -7.30 4.14 12.23
C ASP A 150 -8.61 3.62 12.82
N GLY A 151 -8.53 3.01 14.01
CA GLY A 151 -9.68 2.54 14.79
C GLY A 151 -10.80 1.89 13.95
N THR A 152 -12.03 2.39 14.12
CA THR A 152 -13.24 1.94 13.41
C THR A 152 -13.40 2.49 11.98
N ARG A 153 -12.38 3.18 11.44
CA ARG A 153 -12.55 4.07 10.25
C ARG A 153 -11.75 3.68 9.01
N GLY A 154 -10.69 2.87 9.11
CA GLY A 154 -10.00 2.38 7.91
C GLY A 154 -8.59 1.85 8.11
N ILE A 155 -8.03 1.32 7.02
CA ILE A 155 -6.61 0.98 6.87
C ILE A 155 -5.93 2.09 6.08
N GLN A 156 -4.70 2.41 6.48
CA GLN A 156 -3.80 3.28 5.74
C GLN A 156 -2.48 2.55 5.46
N ILE A 157 -2.07 2.52 4.20
CA ILE A 157 -0.72 2.14 3.79
C ILE A 157 0.05 3.45 3.62
N ILE A 158 1.16 3.60 4.34
CA ILE A 158 2.01 4.80 4.27
C ILE A 158 3.43 4.37 3.91
N ALA A 159 3.96 4.94 2.82
CA ALA A 159 5.33 4.73 2.37
C ALA A 159 6.04 6.07 2.24
N ASP A 160 7.15 6.23 2.98
CA ASP A 160 8.03 7.38 2.92
C ASP A 160 9.30 7.03 2.15
N PHE A 161 9.40 7.52 0.91
CA PHE A 161 10.56 7.33 0.03
C PHE A 161 11.55 8.49 0.19
N PRO A 162 12.86 8.24 0.29
CA PRO A 162 13.85 9.31 0.33
C PRO A 162 13.79 10.19 -0.93
N SER A 163 13.83 11.51 -0.74
CA SER A 163 13.89 12.48 -1.84
C SER A 163 15.27 12.54 -2.51
N THR A 164 16.32 12.00 -1.89
CA THR A 164 17.68 12.01 -2.44
C THR A 164 17.97 10.77 -3.26
N GLU A 165 18.72 10.96 -4.37
CA GLU A 165 18.98 9.94 -5.40
C GLU A 165 20.17 9.02 -5.06
N ASP A 166 20.25 8.48 -3.85
CA ASP A 166 21.32 7.54 -3.47
C ASP A 166 20.98 6.09 -3.87
N PHE A 167 20.63 5.91 -5.14
CA PHE A 167 20.42 4.60 -5.78
C PHE A 167 21.75 4.10 -6.34
N GLN A 168 22.61 3.57 -5.46
CA GLN A 168 23.80 2.80 -5.84
C GLN A 168 23.46 1.32 -6.05
#